data_AF-A0A661PZT4-F1
#
_entry.id   AF-A0A661PZT4-F1
#
_cell.length_a   1.000
_cell.length_b   1.000
_cell.length_c   1.000
_cell.angle_alpha   90.00
_cell.angle_beta   90.00
_cell.angle_gamma   90.00
#
_symmetry.space_group_name_H-M   'P 1'
#
loop_
_entity.id
_entity.type
_entity.pdbx_description
1 polymer ?
#
loop_
_entity_poly.entity_id
_entity_poly.type
_entity_poly.pdbx_seq_one_letter_code
_entity_poly.pdbx_strand_id
1 'polypeptide(L)'
;MKKSFTFMLLVTVMIVLPATMTQAAARDYISIVGSSTVYPFATVVAEQFGKSTKYKTPKIESTGSGGGLKLFAAGIGVQHPDITNASRRIKKSEYEKCQKNGVKDVLEIKIGYDGIVVANAKAAAPLKFDRRTLFLALAKDVPDPKGGEH
;
A
#
# COMPACT_ATOMS: atom_id res chain seq x y z
N MET A 1 46.70 56.03 45.95
CA MET A 1 45.57 56.99 45.91
C MET A 1 44.81 56.82 44.59
N LYS A 2 43.50 56.51 44.68
CA LYS A 2 42.39 56.70 43.69
C LYS A 2 42.55 56.05 42.29
N LYS A 3 41.99 54.86 42.01
CA LYS A 3 40.60 54.52 41.57
C LYS A 3 40.08 55.31 40.35
N SER A 4 39.91 54.62 39.21
CA SER A 4 38.85 54.87 38.20
C SER A 4 38.72 53.61 37.31
N PHE A 5 37.74 52.72 37.50
CA PHE A 5 36.35 52.72 36.99
C PHE A 5 36.23 52.68 35.46
N THR A 6 36.29 51.47 34.86
CA THR A 6 35.46 51.13 33.69
C THR A 6 35.13 49.64 33.72
N PHE A 7 33.92 49.36 34.18
CA PHE A 7 33.28 48.05 34.21
C PHE A 7 32.68 47.81 32.81
N MET A 8 33.40 47.10 31.93
CA MET A 8 32.86 46.73 30.61
C MET A 8 32.10 45.41 30.74
N LEU A 9 30.79 45.56 30.94
CA LEU A 9 29.80 44.51 31.08
C LEU A 9 29.65 43.74 29.76
N LEU A 10 30.38 42.64 29.61
CA LEU A 10 30.14 41.62 28.59
C LEU A 10 28.96 40.74 29.04
N VAL A 11 27.73 41.15 28.75
CA VAL A 11 26.56 40.26 28.86
C VAL A 11 26.38 39.53 27.53
N THR A 12 27.05 38.38 27.40
CA THR A 12 26.69 37.37 26.40
C THR A 12 25.40 36.70 26.84
N VAL A 13 24.27 37.15 26.29
CA VAL A 13 22.98 36.47 26.42
C VAL A 13 23.06 35.18 25.59
N MET A 14 23.39 34.05 26.23
CA MET A 14 23.18 32.72 25.65
C MET A 14 21.67 32.46 25.58
N ILE A 15 21.09 32.63 24.40
CA ILE A 15 19.75 32.13 24.09
C ILE A 15 19.84 30.60 24.03
N VAL A 16 19.54 29.94 25.14
CA VAL A 16 19.31 28.49 25.16
C VAL A 16 17.92 28.26 24.57
N LEU A 17 17.85 28.02 23.25
CA LEU A 17 16.64 27.46 22.65
C LEU A 17 16.46 26.05 23.22
N PRO A 18 15.36 25.74 23.92
CA PRO A 18 15.03 24.35 24.20
C PRO A 18 14.73 23.69 22.86
N ALA A 19 15.65 22.86 22.38
CA ALA A 19 15.40 21.95 21.29
C ALA A 19 14.32 20.98 21.77
N THR A 20 13.05 21.31 21.51
CA THR A 20 11.96 20.35 21.63
C THR A 20 12.21 19.28 20.59
N MET A 21 12.94 18.24 20.98
CA MET A 21 13.05 17.00 20.22
C MET A 21 11.65 16.41 20.15
N THR A 22 10.93 16.71 19.07
CA THR A 22 9.75 15.94 18.67
C THR A 22 10.24 14.53 18.35
N GLN A 23 10.19 13.68 19.37
CA GLN A 23 10.48 12.25 19.23
C GLN A 23 9.40 11.69 18.31
N ALA A 24 9.74 11.51 17.04
CA ALA A 24 8.84 10.89 16.07
C ALA A 24 8.47 9.51 16.61
N ALA A 25 7.21 9.34 17.03
CA ALA A 25 6.72 8.07 17.51
C ALA A 25 6.74 7.08 16.33
N ALA A 26 7.77 6.23 16.30
CA ALA A 26 7.84 5.15 15.34
C ALA A 26 6.67 4.20 15.60
N ARG A 27 5.88 3.89 14.56
CA ARG A 27 4.87 2.83 14.69
C ARG A 27 5.58 1.52 15.00
N ASP A 28 5.03 0.77 15.94
CA ASP A 28 5.59 -0.50 16.43
C ASP A 28 4.87 -1.73 15.84
N TYR A 29 4.21 -1.54 14.71
CA TYR A 29 3.53 -2.58 13.95
C TYR A 29 3.76 -2.38 12.43
N ILE A 30 3.60 -3.48 11.70
CA ILE A 30 3.64 -3.49 10.24
C ILE A 30 2.28 -3.03 9.70
N SER A 31 2.28 -2.04 8.81
CA SER A 31 1.10 -1.50 8.14
C SER A 31 1.01 -2.04 6.71
N ILE A 32 -0.13 -2.65 6.39
CA ILE A 32 -0.36 -3.31 5.11
C ILE A 32 -1.66 -2.78 4.50
N VAL A 33 -1.62 -2.47 3.21
CA VAL A 33 -2.80 -2.08 2.43
C VAL A 33 -2.93 -2.95 1.17
N GLY A 34 -4.06 -2.86 0.45
CA GLY A 34 -4.13 -3.39 -0.91
C GLY A 34 -5.44 -4.05 -1.31
N SER A 35 -5.33 -5.06 -2.16
CA SER A 35 -6.43 -5.81 -2.78
C SER A 35 -7.45 -6.34 -1.79
N SER A 36 -8.73 -6.10 -2.08
CA SER A 36 -9.86 -6.70 -1.37
C SER A 36 -9.95 -8.21 -1.56
N THR A 37 -9.43 -8.76 -2.66
CA THR A 37 -9.43 -10.21 -2.90
C THR A 37 -8.35 -10.94 -2.09
N VAL A 38 -7.24 -10.25 -1.76
CA VAL A 38 -6.14 -10.79 -0.95
C VAL A 38 -6.37 -10.51 0.54
N TYR A 39 -7.21 -9.53 0.87
CA TYR A 39 -7.47 -9.08 2.23
C TYR A 39 -7.85 -10.20 3.22
N PRO A 40 -8.81 -11.12 2.93
CA PRO A 40 -9.17 -12.17 3.88
C PRO A 40 -8.01 -13.12 4.18
N PHE A 41 -7.23 -13.49 3.15
CA PHE A 41 -6.06 -14.36 3.30
C PHE A 41 -4.96 -13.67 4.12
N ALA A 42 -4.61 -12.43 3.77
CA ALA A 42 -3.60 -11.67 4.48
C ALA A 42 -3.96 -11.45 5.96
N THR A 43 -5.24 -11.24 6.26
CA THR A 43 -5.74 -11.03 7.63
C THR A 43 -5.49 -12.26 8.49
N VAL A 44 -5.82 -13.45 8.00
CA VAL A 44 -5.55 -14.70 8.72
C VAL A 44 -4.05 -14.90 8.98
N VAL A 45 -3.21 -14.59 7.99
CA VAL A 45 -1.74 -14.67 8.14
C VAL A 45 -1.23 -13.69 9.19
N ALA A 46 -1.71 -12.45 9.20
CA ALA A 46 -1.31 -11.45 10.19
C ALA A 46 -1.74 -11.83 11.61
N GLU A 47 -2.98 -12.30 11.78
CA GLU A 47 -3.47 -12.79 13.07
C GLU A 47 -2.63 -13.96 13.56
N GLN A 48 -2.33 -14.93 12.70
CA GLN A 48 -1.51 -16.07 13.06
C GLN A 48 -0.09 -15.65 13.44
N PHE A 49 0.50 -14.69 12.71
CA PHE A 49 1.80 -14.12 13.03
C PHE A 49 1.81 -13.45 14.41
N GLY A 50 0.79 -12.65 14.74
CA GLY A 50 0.68 -12.00 16.05
C GLY A 50 0.45 -13.00 17.20
N LYS A 51 -0.26 -14.11 16.94
CA LYS A 51 -0.49 -15.18 17.93
C LYS A 51 0.74 -16.07 18.16
N SER A 52 1.56 -16.27 17.13
CA SER A 52 2.67 -17.24 17.16
C SER A 52 4.05 -16.61 17.42
N THR A 53 4.15 -15.29 17.39
CA THR A 53 5.42 -14.57 17.57
C THR A 53 5.35 -13.56 18.70
N LYS A 54 6.50 -13.00 19.07
CA LYS A 54 6.59 -11.90 20.04
C LYS A 54 6.26 -10.52 19.45
N TYR A 55 6.01 -10.45 18.14
CA TYR A 55 5.78 -9.20 17.43
C TYR A 55 4.29 -8.83 17.43
N LYS A 56 3.98 -7.54 17.34
CA LYS A 56 2.60 -7.07 17.21
C LYS A 56 1.97 -7.57 15.91
N THR A 57 0.68 -7.89 15.99
CA THR A 57 -0.14 -8.23 14.83
C THR A 57 -0.09 -7.10 13.79
N PRO A 58 0.28 -7.37 12.54
CA PRO A 58 0.22 -6.40 11.46
C PRO A 58 -1.20 -5.85 11.28
N LYS A 59 -1.30 -4.55 11.01
CA LYS A 59 -2.57 -3.90 10.67
C LYS A 59 -2.78 -3.96 9.16
N ILE A 60 -3.91 -4.52 8.73
CA ILE A 60 -4.25 -4.67 7.31
C ILE A 60 -5.52 -3.89 6.99
N GLU A 61 -5.50 -3.11 5.91
CA GLU A 61 -6.65 -2.36 5.40
C GLU A 61 -6.94 -2.69 3.93
N SER A 62 -8.21 -2.97 3.60
CA SER A 62 -8.65 -3.21 2.22
C SER A 62 -8.89 -1.90 1.49
N THR A 63 -8.09 -1.62 0.45
CA THR A 63 -8.13 -0.36 -0.32
C THR A 63 -8.17 -0.58 -1.85
N GLY A 64 -8.20 -1.85 -2.29
CA GLY A 64 -8.01 -2.26 -3.68
C GLY A 64 -6.56 -2.16 -4.13
N SER A 65 -6.14 -2.94 -5.15
CA SER A 65 -4.72 -2.97 -5.55
C SER A 65 -4.19 -1.61 -6.01
N GLY A 66 -4.99 -0.85 -6.76
CA GLY A 66 -4.60 0.50 -7.21
C GLY A 66 -4.56 1.52 -6.08
N GLY A 67 -5.52 1.46 -5.15
CA GLY A 67 -5.55 2.33 -3.98
C GLY A 67 -4.40 2.05 -3.02
N GLY A 68 -4.15 0.77 -2.73
CA GLY A 68 -3.03 0.33 -1.90
C GLY A 68 -1.68 0.73 -2.48
N LEU A 69 -1.45 0.49 -3.78
CA LEU A 69 -0.23 0.92 -4.45
C LEU A 69 -0.08 2.45 -4.44
N LYS A 70 -1.17 3.22 -4.54
CA LYS A 70 -1.10 4.69 -4.42
C LYS A 70 -0.64 5.13 -3.03
N LEU A 71 -1.15 4.48 -1.97
CA LEU A 71 -0.78 4.79 -0.58
C LEU A 71 0.65 4.37 -0.26
N PHE A 72 1.04 3.16 -0.70
CA PHE A 72 2.40 2.64 -0.58
C PHE A 72 3.42 3.50 -1.35
N ALA A 73 3.11 3.85 -2.59
CA ALA A 73 3.97 4.68 -3.43
C ALA A 73 4.02 6.15 -3.00
N ALA A 74 3.28 6.56 -1.95
CA ALA A 74 3.26 7.95 -1.51
C ALA A 74 4.55 8.39 -0.78
N GLY A 75 5.35 7.44 -0.28
CA GLY A 75 6.64 7.73 0.35
C GLY A 75 7.09 6.65 1.33
N ILE A 76 8.17 6.93 2.03
CA ILE A 76 8.69 6.10 3.13
C ILE A 76 8.45 6.82 4.46
N GLY A 77 8.08 6.08 5.50
CA GLY A 77 7.91 6.62 6.85
C GLY A 77 6.75 5.99 7.59
N VAL A 78 6.57 6.42 8.84
CA VAL A 78 5.55 5.87 9.75
C VAL A 78 4.12 6.08 9.24
N GLN A 79 3.91 7.14 8.45
CA GLN A 79 2.64 7.52 7.84
C GLN A 79 2.31 6.75 6.55
N HIS A 80 3.26 5.99 6.01
CA HIS A 80 3.08 5.21 4.78
C HIS A 80 3.06 3.71 5.09
N PRO A 81 2.29 2.90 4.32
CA PRO A 81 2.29 1.44 4.47
C PRO A 81 3.66 0.82 4.18
N ASP A 82 4.01 -0.26 4.88
CA ASP A 82 5.23 -1.03 4.60
C ASP A 82 5.06 -2.00 3.44
N ILE A 83 3.84 -2.54 3.29
CA ILE A 83 3.52 -3.58 2.33
C ILE A 83 2.24 -3.19 1.63
N THR A 84 2.22 -3.39 0.32
CA THR A 84 0.98 -3.40 -0.46
C THR A 84 0.78 -4.75 -1.09
N ASN A 85 -0.32 -5.41 -0.77
CA ASN A 85 -0.73 -6.61 -1.50
C ASN A 85 -1.50 -6.22 -2.78
N ALA A 86 -1.49 -7.10 -3.78
CA ALA A 86 -2.16 -6.85 -5.05
C ALA A 86 -2.63 -8.17 -5.68
N SER A 87 -3.78 -8.15 -6.35
CA SER A 87 -4.30 -9.28 -7.15
C SER A 87 -3.80 -9.27 -8.60
N ARG A 88 -2.90 -8.33 -8.91
CA ARG A 88 -2.27 -8.18 -10.21
C ARG A 88 -0.87 -7.63 -10.05
N ARG A 89 -0.09 -7.74 -11.11
CA ARG A 89 1.23 -7.13 -11.20
C ARG A 89 1.15 -5.59 -11.05
N ILE A 90 2.19 -5.02 -10.44
CA ILE A 90 2.41 -3.57 -10.41
C ILE A 90 2.54 -3.02 -11.83
N LYS A 91 1.88 -1.89 -12.12
CA LYS A 91 2.02 -1.21 -13.42
C LYS A 91 3.32 -0.42 -13.46
N LYS A 92 3.87 -0.23 -14.66
CA LYS A 92 5.05 0.62 -14.88
C LYS A 92 4.87 2.02 -14.28
N SER A 93 3.70 2.65 -14.48
CA SER A 93 3.39 3.98 -13.95
C SER A 93 3.22 4.02 -12.43
N GLU A 94 2.85 2.91 -11.79
CA GLU A 94 2.79 2.79 -10.32
C GLU A 94 4.21 2.66 -9.76
N TYR A 95 5.05 1.83 -10.38
CA TYR A 95 6.45 1.69 -10.01
C TYR A 95 7.23 3.00 -10.17
N GLU A 96 7.06 3.71 -11.29
CA GLU A 96 7.68 5.02 -11.50
C GLU A 96 7.28 6.04 -10.42
N LYS A 97 6.05 5.98 -9.90
CA LYS A 97 5.63 6.82 -8.76
C LYS A 97 6.36 6.43 -7.48
N CYS A 98 6.49 5.14 -7.18
CA CYS A 98 7.32 4.68 -6.05
C CYS A 98 8.73 5.28 -6.14
N GLN A 99 9.35 5.15 -7.32
CA GLN A 99 10.69 5.66 -7.56
C GLN A 99 10.78 7.18 -7.38
N LYS A 100 9.82 7.95 -7.91
CA LYS A 100 9.79 9.41 -7.74
C LYS A 100 9.64 9.85 -6.29
N ASN A 101 8.89 9.09 -5.50
CA ASN A 101 8.59 9.42 -4.10
C ASN A 101 9.56 8.77 -3.10
N GLY A 102 10.71 8.29 -3.57
CA GLY A 102 11.77 7.78 -2.71
C GLY A 102 11.60 6.32 -2.26
N VAL A 103 10.53 5.65 -2.67
CA VAL A 103 10.32 4.20 -2.46
C VAL A 103 11.13 3.43 -3.52
N LYS A 104 12.46 3.40 -3.33
CA LYS A 104 13.42 2.87 -4.31
C LYS A 104 13.50 1.35 -4.30
N ASP A 105 13.56 0.75 -3.12
CA ASP A 105 13.81 -0.69 -2.93
C ASP A 105 12.51 -1.48 -2.83
N VAL A 106 11.74 -1.48 -3.93
CA VAL A 106 10.49 -2.24 -4.01
C VAL A 106 10.78 -3.70 -4.35
N LEU A 107 10.42 -4.61 -3.44
CA LEU A 107 10.50 -6.05 -3.65
C LEU A 107 9.13 -6.62 -4.04
N GLU A 108 9.02 -7.19 -5.25
CA GLU A 108 7.83 -7.92 -5.70
C GLU A 108 7.93 -9.41 -5.30
N ILE A 109 6.98 -9.89 -4.50
CA ILE A 109 6.91 -11.30 -4.08
C ILE A 109 5.60 -11.91 -4.60
N LYS A 110 5.71 -12.97 -5.40
CA LYS A 110 4.54 -13.74 -5.86
C LYS A 110 4.14 -14.76 -4.79
N ILE A 111 2.95 -14.61 -4.24
CA ILE A 111 2.40 -15.51 -3.22
C ILE A 111 1.51 -16.62 -3.79
N GLY A 112 0.98 -16.45 -5.01
CA GLY A 112 0.06 -17.40 -5.60
C GLY A 112 -0.59 -16.91 -6.89
N TYR A 113 -1.59 -17.66 -7.33
CA TYR A 113 -2.41 -17.38 -8.52
C TYR A 113 -3.86 -17.21 -8.09
N ASP A 114 -4.55 -16.26 -8.71
CA ASP A 114 -5.98 -16.04 -8.50
C ASP A 114 -6.78 -16.81 -9.56
N GLY A 115 -7.89 -17.41 -9.14
CA GLY A 115 -8.76 -18.22 -9.98
C GLY A 115 -10.13 -17.57 -10.12
N ILE A 116 -10.55 -17.29 -11.35
CA ILE A 116 -11.90 -16.78 -11.63
C ILE A 116 -12.83 -17.96 -11.88
N VAL A 117 -13.91 -18.05 -11.10
CA VAL A 117 -14.93 -19.09 -11.23
C VAL A 117 -16.23 -18.46 -11.74
N VAL A 118 -16.79 -19.05 -12.80
CA VAL A 118 -18.13 -18.72 -13.26
C VAL A 118 -19.12 -19.62 -12.53
N ALA A 119 -19.97 -19.01 -11.70
CA ALA A 119 -20.98 -19.73 -10.93
C ALA A 119 -22.38 -19.52 -11.54
N ASN A 120 -23.21 -20.56 -11.49
CA ASN A 120 -24.61 -20.52 -11.88
C ASN A 120 -25.50 -20.81 -10.66
N ALA A 121 -26.66 -20.15 -10.58
CA ALA A 121 -27.60 -20.38 -9.49
C ALA A 121 -28.19 -21.80 -9.58
N LYS A 122 -28.29 -22.50 -8.45
CA LYS A 122 -28.78 -23.89 -8.41
C LYS A 122 -30.20 -24.07 -8.96
N ALA A 123 -31.03 -23.05 -8.82
CA ALA A 123 -32.41 -23.05 -9.29
C ALA A 123 -32.57 -22.67 -10.78
N ALA A 124 -31.49 -22.21 -11.43
CA ALA A 124 -31.51 -21.85 -12.83
C ALA A 124 -31.15 -23.04 -13.73
N ALA A 125 -31.49 -22.93 -15.02
CA ALA A 125 -31.02 -23.89 -16.01
C ALA A 125 -29.47 -23.86 -16.05
N PRO A 126 -28.80 -25.02 -16.12
CA PRO A 126 -27.34 -25.08 -16.19
C PRO A 126 -26.79 -24.32 -17.39
N LEU A 127 -25.94 -23.33 -17.12
CA LEU A 127 -25.26 -22.57 -18.17
C LEU A 127 -24.18 -23.45 -18.80
N LYS A 128 -24.30 -23.68 -20.12
CA LYS A 128 -23.25 -24.33 -20.92
C LYS A 128 -22.48 -23.24 -21.64
N PHE A 129 -21.25 -23.01 -21.22
CA PHE A 129 -20.34 -22.08 -21.88
C PHE A 129 -19.22 -22.84 -22.58
N ASP A 130 -18.89 -22.41 -23.79
CA ASP A 130 -17.59 -22.68 -24.37
C ASP A 130 -16.68 -21.44 -24.19
N ARG A 131 -15.40 -21.60 -24.54
CA ARG A 131 -14.41 -20.50 -24.43
C ARG A 131 -14.76 -19.30 -25.31
N ARG A 132 -15.41 -19.51 -26.45
CA ARG A 132 -15.78 -18.46 -27.40
C ARG A 132 -16.90 -17.61 -26.81
N THR A 133 -17.95 -18.23 -26.27
CA THR A 133 -19.04 -17.53 -25.61
C THR A 133 -18.54 -16.72 -24.43
N LEU A 134 -17.67 -17.29 -23.59
CA LEU A 134 -17.12 -16.58 -22.44
C LEU A 134 -16.25 -15.39 -22.87
N PHE A 135 -15.41 -15.59 -23.90
CA PHE A 135 -14.60 -14.50 -24.45
C PHE A 135 -15.45 -13.37 -25.01
N LEU A 136 -16.43 -13.68 -25.87
CA LEU A 136 -17.29 -12.68 -26.50
C LEU A 136 -18.15 -11.93 -25.47
N ALA A 137 -18.53 -12.57 -24.36
CA ALA A 137 -19.27 -11.90 -23.28
C ALA A 137 -18.45 -10.85 -22.52
N LEU A 138 -17.11 -10.95 -22.55
CA LEU A 138 -16.19 -10.07 -21.82
C LEU A 138 -15.38 -9.14 -22.74
N ALA A 139 -15.37 -9.42 -24.04
CA ALA A 139 -14.61 -8.67 -25.01
C ALA A 139 -15.11 -7.23 -25.10
N LYS A 140 -14.18 -6.28 -25.25
CA LYS A 140 -14.51 -4.87 -25.50
C LYS A 140 -15.29 -4.72 -26.81
N ASP A 141 -14.86 -5.45 -27.82
CA ASP A 141 -15.39 -5.42 -29.18
C ASP A 141 -15.80 -6.84 -29.58
N VAL A 142 -16.98 -6.98 -30.20
CA VAL A 142 -17.52 -8.27 -30.66
C VAL A 142 -17.88 -8.19 -32.14
N PRO A 143 -17.80 -9.30 -32.90
CA PRO A 143 -18.22 -9.29 -34.29
C PRO A 143 -19.68 -8.86 -34.43
N ASP A 144 -19.96 -7.87 -35.28
CA ASP A 144 -21.34 -7.51 -35.63
C ASP A 144 -22.00 -8.71 -36.31
N PRO A 145 -23.14 -9.22 -35.81
CA PRO A 145 -23.93 -10.26 -36.48
C PRO A 145 -24.29 -9.92 -37.93
N LYS A 146 -24.28 -8.64 -38.31
CA LYS A 146 -24.59 -8.15 -39.66
C LYS A 146 -23.36 -7.78 -40.49
N GLY A 147 -22.15 -7.93 -39.95
CA GLY A 147 -20.89 -7.69 -40.67
C GLY A 147 -20.48 -6.23 -40.82
N GLY A 148 -21.01 -5.30 -40.00
CA GLY A 148 -20.51 -3.94 -39.93
C GLY A 148 -19.18 -3.82 -39.18
N GLU A 149 -18.32 -2.90 -39.63
CA GLU A 149 -17.10 -2.52 -38.92
C GLU A 149 -17.45 -1.57 -37.75
N HIS A 150 -16.96 -1.89 -36.55
CA HIS A 150 -16.94 -1.00 -35.39
C HIS A 150 -15.50 -0.60 -35.09
#